data_AF-A0A7M5TU61-F1
#
_entry.id   AF-A0A7M5TU61-F1
#
_cell.length_a   1.000
_cell.length_b   1.000
_cell.length_c   1.000
_cell.angle_alpha   90.00
_cell.angle_beta   90.00
_cell.angle_gamma   90.00
#
_symmetry.space_group_name_H-M   'P 1'
#
loop_
_entity.id
_entity.type
_entity.pdbx_description
1 polymer ?
#
loop_
_entity_poly.entity_id
_entity_poly.type
_entity_poly.pdbx_seq_one_letter_code
_entity_poly.pdbx_strand_id
1 'polypeptide(L)'
;AACKPEEYGFDVTFIWEDEKSEISQTTEENSVQNAKEINRDDITCAICLLVLREPVQAVKCGHRFCEKCIGEFHLQNPGKCPKDWQEIQVFPDVGKKREILSLKIRCANFVDGCT
;
A
#
# COMPACT_ATOMS: atom_id res chain seq x y z
N ALA A 1 -17.23 -9.02 -10.06
CA ALA A 1 -16.28 -9.35 -8.98
C ALA A 1 -15.48 -8.09 -8.67
N ALA A 2 -15.34 -7.70 -7.40
CA ALA A 2 -14.59 -6.48 -7.04
C ALA A 2 -13.07 -6.77 -7.12
N CYS A 3 -12.33 -5.98 -7.90
CA CYS A 3 -10.87 -6.12 -8.00
C CYS A 3 -10.23 -5.63 -6.69
N LYS A 4 -9.60 -6.54 -5.92
CA LYS A 4 -8.96 -6.17 -4.66
C LYS A 4 -7.54 -5.63 -4.91
N PRO A 5 -7.14 -4.51 -4.29
CA PRO A 5 -5.79 -3.92 -4.46
C PRO A 5 -4.66 -4.87 -4.09
N GLU A 6 -4.94 -5.76 -3.15
CA GLU A 6 -3.99 -6.74 -2.67
C GLU A 6 -3.83 -7.94 -3.60
N GLU A 7 -4.81 -8.28 -4.46
CA GLU A 7 -4.81 -9.52 -5.28
C GLU A 7 -4.06 -9.39 -6.61
N TYR A 8 -4.12 -8.23 -7.25
CA TYR A 8 -3.33 -7.89 -8.43
C TYR A 8 -2.08 -7.16 -7.97
N GLY A 9 -0.89 -7.62 -8.37
CA GLY A 9 0.38 -6.93 -8.10
C GLY A 9 0.39 -5.57 -8.80
N PHE A 10 -0.28 -4.60 -8.19
CA PHE A 10 -0.59 -3.32 -8.78
C PHE A 10 0.66 -2.45 -8.74
N ASP A 11 1.16 -2.06 -9.91
CA ASP A 11 2.10 -0.96 -9.99
C ASP A 11 1.34 0.31 -9.59
N VAL A 12 1.81 0.91 -8.50
CA VAL A 12 1.28 2.13 -7.88
C VAL A 12 1.26 3.34 -8.85
N THR A 13 1.77 3.20 -10.08
CA THR A 13 1.77 4.23 -11.15
C THR A 13 0.35 4.50 -11.66
N PHE A 14 -0.51 3.48 -11.66
CA PHE A 14 -1.90 3.58 -12.11
C PHE A 14 -2.86 4.27 -11.11
N ILE A 15 -2.37 4.72 -9.95
CA ILE A 15 -3.19 5.45 -8.96
C ILE A 15 -3.24 6.97 -9.26
N TRP A 16 -2.34 7.53 -10.08
CA TRP A 16 -2.10 8.99 -10.10
C TRP A 16 -1.87 9.65 -11.48
N GLU A 17 -2.40 9.13 -12.58
CA GLU A 17 -2.28 9.83 -13.88
C GLU A 17 -3.44 10.78 -14.21
N ASP A 18 -4.59 10.71 -13.52
CA ASP A 18 -5.78 11.49 -13.92
C ASP A 18 -6.09 12.74 -13.06
N GLU A 19 -5.49 12.93 -11.88
CA GLU A 19 -5.89 14.01 -10.95
C GLU A 19 -4.89 15.19 -10.86
N LYS A 20 -3.89 15.28 -11.74
CA LYS A 20 -3.00 16.45 -11.77
C LYS A 20 -3.53 17.64 -12.58
N SER A 21 -4.63 17.49 -13.34
CA SER A 21 -5.06 18.55 -14.26
C SER A 21 -6.17 19.47 -13.78
N GLU A 22 -6.86 19.23 -12.66
CA GLU A 22 -7.94 20.15 -12.23
C GLU A 22 -7.97 20.39 -10.71
N ILE A 23 -6.89 20.98 -10.18
CA ILE A 23 -7.02 21.86 -9.02
C ILE A 23 -7.07 23.29 -9.55
N SER A 24 -8.22 23.68 -10.08
CA SER A 24 -8.57 25.07 -10.22
C SER A 24 -10.02 25.29 -9.80
N GLN A 25 -10.14 26.01 -8.68
CA GLN A 25 -11.30 26.81 -8.25
C GLN A 25 -12.43 26.08 -7.51
N THR A 26 -12.38 26.23 -6.20
CA THR A 26 -13.51 26.08 -5.27
C THR A 26 -14.63 27.07 -5.61
N THR A 27 -15.87 26.60 -5.75
CA THR A 27 -17.05 27.33 -5.27
C THR A 27 -18.00 26.36 -4.55
N GLU A 28 -18.14 26.65 -3.25
CA GLU A 28 -19.30 26.53 -2.36
C GLU A 28 -20.12 25.22 -2.27
N GLU A 29 -20.08 24.66 -1.05
CA GLU A 29 -21.11 23.86 -0.35
C GLU A 29 -21.13 22.32 -0.49
N ASN A 30 -20.50 21.69 0.52
CA ASN A 30 -20.83 20.41 1.16
C ASN A 30 -20.35 19.05 0.57
N SER A 31 -19.57 18.37 1.42
CA SER A 31 -19.31 16.91 1.56
C SER A 31 -18.25 16.22 0.70
N VAL A 32 -17.07 16.82 0.48
CA VAL A 32 -15.86 16.05 0.13
C VAL A 32 -14.77 16.33 1.16
N GLN A 33 -14.90 15.72 2.34
CA GLN A 33 -13.84 15.77 3.34
C GLN A 33 -12.86 14.61 3.14
N ASN A 34 -11.59 14.99 2.94
CA ASN A 34 -10.38 14.18 3.10
C ASN A 34 -10.12 13.05 2.09
N ALA A 35 -9.66 13.41 0.89
CA ALA A 35 -8.67 12.57 0.21
C ALA A 35 -7.31 12.84 0.88
N LYS A 36 -6.94 12.01 1.87
CA LYS A 36 -5.62 12.07 2.48
C LYS A 36 -4.61 11.61 1.42
N GLU A 37 -3.72 12.49 0.97
CA GLU A 37 -2.63 12.13 0.07
C GLU A 37 -1.81 11.00 0.71
N ILE A 38 -1.84 9.81 0.11
CA ILE A 38 -1.09 8.66 0.62
C ILE A 38 0.28 8.66 -0.03
N ASN A 39 1.35 8.77 0.77
CA ASN A 39 2.71 8.61 0.28
C ASN A 39 2.90 7.17 -0.21
N ARG A 40 3.31 7.01 -1.48
CA ARG A 40 3.59 5.70 -2.09
C ARG A 40 4.53 4.86 -1.21
N ASP A 41 5.57 5.47 -0.65
CA ASP A 41 6.57 4.77 0.15
C ASP A 41 5.98 4.18 1.44
N ASP A 42 4.89 4.76 1.96
CA ASP A 42 4.23 4.31 3.18
C ASP A 42 3.39 3.03 3.00
N ILE A 43 3.00 2.73 1.74
CA ILE A 43 2.18 1.57 1.38
C ILE A 43 2.95 0.52 0.57
N THR A 44 4.24 0.77 0.29
CA THR A 44 5.08 -0.11 -0.54
C THR A 44 5.90 -1.07 0.32
N CYS A 45 5.92 -2.35 -0.05
CA CYS A 45 6.76 -3.34 0.58
C CYS A 45 8.23 -3.14 0.19
N ALA A 46 9.12 -3.05 1.18
CA ALA A 46 10.56 -2.90 0.93
C ALA A 46 11.26 -4.16 0.38
N ILE A 47 10.55 -5.29 0.19
CA ILE A 47 11.09 -6.53 -0.40
C ILE A 47 10.58 -6.69 -1.84
N CYS A 48 9.26 -6.78 -2.04
CA CYS A 48 8.70 -7.02 -3.38
C CYS A 48 8.44 -5.74 -4.17
N LEU A 49 8.57 -4.56 -3.54
CA LEU A 49 8.34 -3.24 -4.16
C LEU A 49 6.91 -3.03 -4.69
N LEU A 50 5.96 -3.84 -4.23
CA LEU A 50 4.52 -3.73 -4.53
C LEU A 50 3.77 -3.19 -3.31
N VAL A 51 2.49 -2.85 -3.50
CA VAL A 51 1.58 -2.51 -2.38
C VAL A 51 1.56 -3.63 -1.35
N LEU A 52 1.63 -3.27 -0.06
CA LEU A 52 1.67 -4.23 1.04
C LEU A 52 0.41 -5.11 1.05
N ARG A 53 0.61 -6.44 0.96
CA ARG A 53 -0.43 -7.47 1.18
C ARG A 53 -0.26 -8.05 2.57
N GLU A 54 -1.31 -8.01 3.39
CA GLU A 54 -1.25 -8.36 4.81
C GLU A 54 -0.04 -7.68 5.49
N PRO A 55 -0.06 -6.33 5.60
CA PRO A 55 1.08 -5.58 6.08
C PRO A 55 1.47 -5.99 7.51
N VAL A 56 2.75 -6.16 7.73
CA VAL A 56 3.36 -6.31 9.06
C VAL A 56 4.39 -5.21 9.28
N GLN A 57 4.49 -4.72 10.51
CA GLN A 57 5.43 -3.68 10.89
C GLN A 57 6.50 -4.23 11.83
N ALA A 58 7.75 -3.85 11.60
CA ALA A 58 8.87 -4.14 12.48
C ALA A 58 8.85 -3.22 13.72
N VAL A 59 8.86 -3.78 14.93
CA VAL A 59 8.69 -3.03 16.20
C VAL A 59 9.76 -1.95 16.40
N LYS A 60 11.03 -2.26 16.14
CA LYS A 60 12.14 -1.34 16.46
C LYS A 60 12.37 -0.27 15.39
N CYS A 61 12.36 -0.65 14.11
CA CYS A 61 12.70 0.25 13.01
C CYS A 61 11.48 0.81 12.28
N GLY A 62 10.28 0.29 12.52
CA GLY A 62 9.03 0.78 11.91
C GLY A 62 8.85 0.44 10.43
N HIS A 63 9.79 -0.29 9.81
CA HIS A 63 9.67 -0.71 8.42
C HIS A 63 8.53 -1.72 8.22
N ARG A 64 7.86 -1.62 7.06
CA ARG A 64 6.70 -2.43 6.72
C ARG A 64 7.00 -3.41 5.59
N PHE A 65 6.41 -4.59 5.68
CA PHE A 65 6.57 -5.67 4.71
C PHE A 65 5.24 -6.41 4.53
N CYS A 66 5.10 -7.15 3.44
CA CYS A 66 4.04 -8.16 3.35
C CYS A 66 4.38 -9.30 4.33
N GLU A 67 3.37 -9.87 4.99
CA GLU A 67 3.52 -11.01 5.89
C GLU A 67 4.34 -12.14 5.25
N LYS A 68 3.99 -12.52 4.01
CA LYS A 68 4.71 -13.56 3.25
C LYS A 68 6.16 -13.19 2.97
N CYS A 69 6.40 -11.96 2.51
CA CYS A 69 7.75 -11.53 2.12
C CYS A 69 8.71 -11.53 3.30
N ILE A 70 8.31 -11.02 4.46
CA ILE A 70 9.19 -11.05 5.64
C ILE A 70 9.33 -12.46 6.20
N GLY A 71 8.28 -13.28 6.13
CA GLY A 71 8.32 -14.68 6.53
C GLY A 71 9.35 -15.48 5.74
N GLU A 72 9.36 -15.34 4.42
CA GLU A 72 10.36 -15.97 3.54
C GLU A 72 11.77 -15.47 3.84
N PHE A 73 11.96 -14.16 4.05
CA PHE A 73 13.26 -13.61 4.42
C PHE A 73 13.77 -14.16 5.76
N HIS A 74 12.89 -14.29 6.76
CA HIS A 74 13.22 -14.83 8.09
C HIS A 74 13.58 -16.32 8.08
N LEU A 75 13.24 -17.08 7.04
CA LEU A 75 13.72 -18.47 6.91
C LEU A 75 15.25 -18.56 6.80
N GLN A 76 15.88 -17.57 6.15
CA GLN A 76 17.33 -17.50 6.00
C GLN A 76 17.98 -16.53 6.98
N ASN A 77 17.23 -15.49 7.41
CA ASN A 77 17.72 -14.42 8.27
C ASN A 77 16.78 -14.20 9.46
N PRO A 78 16.72 -15.14 10.43
CA PRO A 78 15.74 -15.10 11.51
C PRO A 78 15.81 -13.80 12.31
N GLY A 79 14.67 -13.15 12.48
CA GLY A 79 14.54 -11.97 13.34
C GLY A 79 15.30 -10.74 12.85
N LYS A 80 15.76 -10.69 11.59
CA LYS A 80 16.45 -9.51 11.03
C LYS A 80 15.53 -8.68 10.14
N CYS A 81 15.75 -7.37 10.11
CA CYS A 81 15.11 -6.47 9.19
C CYS A 81 15.86 -6.46 7.84
N PRO A 82 15.19 -6.66 6.70
CA PRO A 82 15.83 -6.60 5.39
C PRO A 82 16.43 -5.23 5.04
N LYS A 83 15.94 -4.14 5.63
CA LYS A 83 16.30 -2.78 5.22
C LYS A 83 17.53 -2.22 5.94
N ASP A 84 17.65 -2.51 7.22
CA ASP A 84 18.68 -1.95 8.11
C ASP A 84 19.44 -3.03 8.91
N TRP A 85 19.12 -4.30 8.67
CA TRP A 85 19.75 -5.47 9.31
C TRP A 85 19.65 -5.51 10.84
N GLN A 86 18.72 -4.76 11.43
CA GLN A 86 18.48 -4.77 12.87
C GLN A 86 17.69 -6.01 13.31
N GLU A 87 17.90 -6.44 14.55
CA GLU A 87 17.07 -7.47 15.18
C GLU A 87 15.67 -6.93 15.51
N ILE A 88 14.64 -7.53 14.90
CA ILE A 88 13.26 -7.09 14.94
C ILE A 88 12.31 -8.25 15.29
N GLN A 89 11.19 -7.87 15.91
CA GLN A 89 9.96 -8.65 15.88
C GLN A 89 8.98 -7.94 14.94
N VAL A 90 8.08 -8.70 14.32
CA VAL A 90 7.05 -8.18 13.43
C VAL A 90 5.66 -8.45 14.00
N PHE A 91 4.73 -7.55 13.74
CA PHE A 91 3.32 -7.70 14.12
C PHE A 91 2.41 -7.23 12.97
N PRO A 92 1.19 -7.78 12.85
CA PRO A 92 0.21 -7.32 11.86
C PRO A 92 -0.13 -5.84 12.03
N ASP A 93 0.01 -5.07 10.95
CA ASP A 93 -0.35 -3.65 10.91
C ASP A 93 -1.78 -3.48 10.38
N VAL A 94 -2.75 -3.75 11.25
CA VAL A 94 -4.18 -3.66 10.94
C VAL A 94 -4.58 -2.23 10.51
N GLY A 95 -3.89 -1.21 11.04
CA GLY A 95 -4.11 0.19 10.68
C GLY A 95 -3.76 0.44 9.22
N LYS A 96 -2.54 0.06 8.82
CA LYS A 96 -2.08 0.20 7.43
C LYS A 96 -2.89 -0.68 6.48
N LYS A 97 -3.30 -1.87 6.90
CA LYS A 97 -4.21 -2.73 6.11
C LYS A 97 -5.52 -2.01 5.78
N ARG A 98 -6.17 -1.42 6.79
CA ARG A 98 -7.43 -0.66 6.59
C ARG A 98 -7.23 0.52 5.66
N GLU A 99 -6.12 1.25 5.82
CA GLU A 99 -5.77 2.38 4.97
C GLU A 99 -5.59 1.97 3.51
N ILE A 100 -4.83 0.92 3.24
CA ILE A 100 -4.62 0.37 1.88
C ILE A 100 -5.94 -0.09 1.27
N LEU A 101 -6.80 -0.78 2.03
CA LEU A 101 -8.09 -1.26 1.53
C LEU A 101 -9.11 -0.13 1.28
N SER A 102 -8.87 1.07 1.82
CA SER A 102 -9.70 2.25 1.55
C SER A 102 -9.28 3.04 0.31
N LEU A 103 -8.17 2.65 -0.33
CA LEU A 103 -7.72 3.27 -1.57
C LEU A 103 -8.70 3.01 -2.72
N LYS A 104 -9.00 4.05 -3.49
CA LYS A 104 -9.68 3.92 -4.78
C LYS A 104 -8.66 3.51 -5.84
N ILE A 105 -8.89 2.36 -6.47
CA ILE A 105 -8.04 1.87 -7.56
C ILE A 105 -8.91 1.57 -8.79
N ARG A 106 -8.32 1.68 -9.99
CA ARG A 106 -8.95 1.20 -11.23
C ARG A 106 -8.61 -0.28 -11.41
N CYS A 107 -9.57 -1.08 -11.91
CA CYS A 107 -9.27 -2.47 -12.23
C CYS A 107 -8.35 -2.57 -13.45
N ALA A 108 -7.42 -3.53 -13.46
CA ALA A 108 -6.56 -3.77 -14.62
C ALA A 108 -7.35 -4.10 -15.90
N ASN A 109 -8.54 -4.68 -15.75
CA ASN A 109 -9.47 -4.98 -16.84
C ASN A 109 -10.35 -3.76 -17.21
N PHE A 110 -10.02 -2.54 -16.76
CA PHE A 110 -10.76 -1.33 -17.14
C PHE A 110 -10.74 -1.13 -18.65
N VAL A 111 -9.61 -1.44 -19.31
CA VAL A 111 -9.48 -1.45 -20.77
C VAL A 111 -10.42 -2.47 -21.43
N ASP A 112 -10.76 -3.55 -20.73
CA ASP A 112 -11.69 -4.59 -21.18
C ASP A 112 -13.15 -4.32 -20.75
N GLY A 113 -13.44 -3.12 -20.22
CA GLY A 113 -14.80 -2.68 -19.89
C GLY A 113 -15.25 -2.96 -18.45
N CYS A 114 -14.34 -3.34 -17.55
CA CYS A 114 -14.66 -3.47 -16.13
C CYS A 114 -14.87 -2.07 -15.52
N THR A 115 -16.09 -1.82 -15.02
CA THR A 115 -16.50 -0.58 -14.34
C THR A 115 -16.80 -0.83 -12.88
#